data_AF-A0A928KVI3-F1
#
_entry.id   AF-A0A928KVI3-F1
#
_cell.length_a   1.000
_cell.length_b   1.000
_cell.length_c   1.000
_cell.angle_alpha   90.00
_cell.angle_beta   90.00
_cell.angle_gamma   90.00
#
_symmetry.space_group_name_H-M   'P 1'
#
loop_
_entity.id
_entity.type
_entity.pdbx_description
1 polymer ?
#
loop_
_entity_poly.entity_id
_entity_poly.type
_entity_poly.pdbx_seq_one_letter_code
_entity_poly.pdbx_strand_id
1 'polypeptide(L)'
;MEHKIKVSAPVYQQIAADIAAKIVERRYQVGDRLYARSALASQYSVSPETARRAIAVLSDLEIVSVVKGSGVVILSYDNAVRFVQQFMDIKSMYDLKKNIMDSLERQRKEAEHMAESISEILDRTERFQAFNPFIPFEIEITAKTPYLNLSISDINFWHYTTATILGVRRGEMMMISPGPYAVLCEGDILYYCGDTDCQQRVRNFLYPEHPPEKAILDKLRASHRDGKE
;
A
#
# COMPACT_ATOMS: atom_id res chain seq x y z
N MET A 1 7.76 22.88 -13.18
CA MET A 1 6.47 23.62 -13.25
C MET A 1 5.41 22.63 -13.69
N GLU A 2 4.68 22.05 -12.75
CA GLU A 2 3.60 21.11 -13.06
C GLU A 2 2.40 21.88 -13.63
N HIS A 3 2.07 21.59 -14.90
CA HIS A 3 0.83 22.06 -15.49
C HIS A 3 -0.34 21.38 -14.77
N LYS A 4 -0.91 22.05 -13.76
CA LYS A 4 -2.24 21.74 -13.23
C LYS A 4 -3.25 21.91 -14.36
N ILE A 5 -3.53 20.82 -15.08
CA ILE A 5 -4.65 20.78 -16.01
C ILE A 5 -5.91 20.91 -15.15
N LYS A 6 -6.47 22.11 -15.07
CA LYS A 6 -7.84 22.32 -14.59
C LYS A 6 -8.76 21.68 -15.62
N VAL A 7 -8.98 20.37 -15.50
CA VAL A 7 -9.89 19.61 -16.36
C VAL A 7 -11.31 19.82 -15.83
N SER A 8 -11.79 21.05 -15.93
CA SER A 8 -13.22 21.33 -15.97
C SER A 8 -13.52 21.61 -17.43
N ALA A 9 -14.59 21.03 -17.99
CA ALA A 9 -14.97 21.30 -19.36
C ALA A 9 -14.95 22.82 -19.61
N PRO A 10 -14.29 23.33 -20.67
CA PRO A 10 -14.20 24.76 -20.93
C PRO A 10 -15.56 25.45 -20.81
N VAL A 11 -15.57 26.67 -20.25
CA VAL A 11 -16.81 27.41 -19.92
C VAL A 11 -17.78 27.48 -21.11
N TYR A 12 -17.28 27.66 -22.33
CA TYR A 12 -18.12 27.68 -23.54
C TYR A 12 -18.79 26.33 -23.85
N GLN A 13 -18.16 25.19 -23.53
CA GLN A 13 -18.78 23.87 -23.70
C GLN A 13 -19.84 23.60 -22.63
N GLN A 14 -19.65 24.11 -21.41
CA GLN A 14 -20.67 24.04 -20.37
C GLN A 14 -21.93 24.83 -20.76
N ILE A 15 -21.74 26.04 -21.31
CA ILE A 15 -22.86 26.85 -21.83
C ILE A 15 -23.55 26.14 -22.99
N ALA A 16 -22.80 25.54 -23.91
CA ALA A 16 -23.37 24.76 -25.00
C ALA A 16 -24.19 23.57 -24.47
N ALA A 17 -23.66 22.81 -23.51
CA ALA A 17 -24.34 21.65 -22.92
C ALA A 17 -25.62 22.07 -22.17
N ASP A 18 -25.60 23.21 -21.46
CA ASP A 18 -26.78 23.75 -20.78
C ASP A 18 -27.88 24.22 -21.75
N ILE A 19 -27.50 24.89 -22.85
CA ILE A 19 -28.46 25.27 -23.90
C ILE A 19 -29.04 24.02 -24.56
N ALA A 20 -28.23 23.01 -24.87
CA ALA A 20 -28.69 21.75 -25.42
C ALA A 20 -29.64 21.02 -24.44
N ALA A 21 -29.33 21.00 -23.14
CA ALA A 21 -30.20 20.45 -22.11
C ALA A 21 -31.56 21.16 -22.06
N LYS A 22 -31.60 22.49 -22.19
CA LYS A 22 -32.86 23.26 -22.27
C LYS A 22 -33.70 22.92 -23.51
N ILE A 23 -33.07 22.56 -24.63
CA ILE A 23 -33.75 22.04 -25.82
C ILE A 23 -34.34 20.65 -25.52
N VAL A 24 -33.58 19.77 -24.86
CA VAL A 24 -34.04 18.43 -24.43
C VAL A 24 -35.21 18.51 -23.43
N GLU A 25 -35.17 19.46 -22.51
CA GLU A 25 -36.26 19.76 -21.57
C GLU A 25 -37.50 20.37 -22.23
N ARG A 26 -37.51 20.54 -23.57
CA ARG A 26 -38.57 21.19 -24.36
C ARG A 26 -38.86 22.64 -23.96
N ARG A 27 -37.91 23.34 -23.33
CA ARG A 27 -38.02 24.81 -23.11
C ARG A 27 -37.87 25.59 -24.41
N TYR A 28 -37.23 24.98 -25.39
CA TYR A 28 -37.16 25.49 -26.76
C TYR A 28 -37.49 24.36 -27.74
N GLN A 29 -38.29 24.67 -28.76
CA GLN A 29 -38.70 23.74 -29.80
C GLN A 29 -37.90 23.97 -31.08
N VAL A 30 -37.92 22.97 -31.97
CA VAL A 30 -37.29 23.11 -33.29
C VAL A 30 -37.99 24.24 -34.06
N GLY A 31 -37.20 25.15 -34.61
CA GLY A 31 -37.70 26.37 -35.25
C GLY A 31 -37.81 27.59 -34.32
N ASP A 32 -37.70 27.41 -32.99
CA ASP A 32 -37.67 28.54 -32.07
C ASP A 32 -36.39 29.35 -32.23
N ARG A 33 -36.52 30.65 -31.97
CA ARG A 33 -35.42 31.60 -32.00
C ARG A 33 -34.82 31.76 -30.61
N LEU A 34 -33.53 31.47 -30.49
CA LEU A 34 -32.74 31.83 -29.33
C LEU A 34 -32.40 33.32 -29.36
N TYR A 35 -32.45 33.97 -28.20
CA TYR A 35 -32.08 35.38 -28.06
C TYR A 35 -30.62 35.65 -28.50
N ALA A 36 -30.38 36.87 -28.99
CA ALA A 36 -29.11 37.29 -29.59
C ALA A 36 -27.88 37.07 -28.70
N ARG A 37 -26.70 37.02 -29.34
CA ARG A 37 -25.35 36.84 -28.74
C ARG A 37 -25.11 37.65 -27.46
N SER A 38 -25.62 38.88 -27.39
CA SER A 38 -25.52 39.78 -26.23
C SER A 38 -26.41 39.37 -25.05
N ALA A 39 -27.59 38.82 -25.31
CA ALA A 39 -28.50 38.34 -24.27
C ALA A 39 -27.95 37.09 -23.57
N LEU A 40 -27.38 36.16 -24.33
CA LEU A 40 -26.71 34.97 -23.79
C LEU A 40 -25.48 35.34 -22.95
N ALA A 41 -24.67 36.29 -23.42
CA ALA A 41 -23.50 36.76 -22.66
C ALA A 41 -23.92 37.36 -21.30
N SER A 42 -25.00 38.14 -21.27
CA SER A 42 -25.57 38.70 -20.04
C SER A 42 -26.16 37.61 -19.13
N GLN A 43 -26.96 36.69 -19.68
CA GLN A 43 -27.62 35.63 -18.92
C GLN A 43 -26.64 34.69 -18.23
N TYR A 44 -25.53 34.34 -18.89
CA TYR A 44 -24.51 33.46 -18.35
C TYR A 44 -23.34 34.20 -17.69
N SER A 45 -23.40 35.54 -17.59
CA SER A 45 -22.33 36.38 -17.04
C SER A 45 -20.95 36.07 -17.64
N VAL A 46 -20.89 35.88 -18.97
CA VAL A 46 -19.65 35.55 -19.69
C VAL A 46 -19.28 36.60 -20.72
N SER A 47 -18.01 36.57 -21.16
CA SER A 47 -17.59 37.45 -22.26
C SER A 47 -18.37 37.14 -23.54
N PRO A 48 -18.65 38.16 -24.38
CA PRO A 48 -19.32 37.97 -25.67
C PRO A 48 -18.64 36.94 -26.57
N GLU A 49 -17.31 36.82 -26.46
CA GLU A 49 -16.52 35.84 -27.21
C GLU A 49 -16.74 34.41 -26.71
N THR A 50 -16.94 34.21 -25.41
CA THR A 50 -17.25 32.89 -24.84
C THR A 50 -18.65 32.44 -25.26
N ALA A 51 -19.63 33.35 -25.23
CA ALA A 51 -20.98 33.08 -25.74
C ALA A 51 -20.97 32.79 -27.25
N ARG A 52 -20.17 33.52 -28.03
CA ARG A 52 -19.97 33.25 -29.46
C ARG A 52 -19.42 31.84 -29.69
N ARG A 53 -18.39 31.44 -28.94
CA ARG A 53 -17.80 30.10 -29.04
C ARG A 53 -18.77 29.00 -28.65
N ALA A 54 -19.61 29.21 -27.64
CA ALA A 54 -20.65 28.25 -27.25
C ALA A 54 -21.69 28.03 -28.36
N ILE A 55 -22.15 29.12 -28.99
CA ILE A 55 -23.06 29.05 -30.15
C ILE A 55 -22.39 28.39 -31.35
N ALA A 56 -21.11 28.68 -31.59
CA ALA A 56 -20.35 28.05 -32.67
C ALA A 56 -20.30 26.52 -32.49
N VAL A 57 -20.00 26.03 -31.28
CA VAL A 57 -20.02 24.58 -30.98
C VAL A 57 -21.41 23.96 -31.25
N LEU A 58 -22.48 24.63 -30.82
CA LEU A 58 -23.85 24.16 -31.11
C LEU A 58 -24.18 24.19 -32.60
N SER A 59 -23.61 25.14 -33.35
CA SER A 59 -23.80 25.25 -34.80
C SER A 59 -23.02 24.19 -35.56
N ASP A 60 -21.80 23.89 -35.13
CA ASP A 60 -20.94 22.86 -35.72
C ASP A 60 -21.54 21.46 -35.54
N LEU A 61 -22.30 21.26 -34.46
CA LEU A 61 -23.04 20.03 -34.16
C LEU A 61 -24.45 19.99 -34.78
N GLU A 62 -24.78 20.98 -35.62
CA GLU A 62 -26.09 21.10 -36.29
C GLU A 62 -27.28 21.09 -35.32
N ILE A 63 -27.07 21.57 -34.09
CA ILE A 63 -28.14 21.73 -33.08
C ILE A 63 -28.87 23.05 -33.33
N VAL A 64 -28.13 24.08 -33.73
CA VAL A 64 -28.64 25.41 -34.05
C VAL A 64 -28.07 25.94 -35.37
N SER A 65 -28.75 26.90 -35.98
CA SER A 65 -28.29 27.62 -37.16
C SER A 65 -28.22 29.12 -36.90
N VAL A 66 -27.14 29.75 -37.36
CA VAL A 66 -26.90 31.19 -37.21
C VAL A 66 -27.33 31.92 -38.49
N VAL A 67 -28.42 32.68 -38.42
CA VAL A 67 -28.95 33.43 -39.57
C VAL A 67 -28.54 34.91 -39.47
N LYS A 68 -27.87 35.43 -40.51
CA LYS A 68 -27.48 36.85 -40.58
C LYS A 68 -28.72 37.74 -40.47
N GLY A 69 -28.78 38.54 -39.40
CA GLY A 69 -29.87 39.49 -39.15
C GLY A 69 -31.09 38.93 -38.40
N SER A 70 -31.22 37.62 -38.22
CA SER A 70 -32.42 37.00 -37.61
C SER A 70 -32.16 36.23 -36.30
N GLY A 71 -30.91 36.07 -35.89
CA GLY A 71 -30.55 35.44 -34.61
C GLY A 71 -30.09 33.99 -34.75
N VAL A 72 -30.30 33.20 -33.70
CA VAL A 72 -29.95 31.76 -33.66
C VAL A 72 -31.25 30.96 -33.66
N VAL A 73 -31.37 29.97 -34.53
CA VAL A 73 -32.58 29.13 -34.68
C VAL A 73 -32.25 27.70 -34.34
N ILE A 74 -33.13 26.98 -33.64
CA ILE A 74 -32.92 25.57 -33.31
C ILE A 74 -33.26 24.69 -34.51
N LEU A 75 -32.33 23.81 -34.88
CA LEU A 75 -32.43 22.97 -36.07
C LEU A 75 -32.85 21.54 -35.73
N SER A 76 -32.28 20.94 -34.68
CA SER A 76 -32.45 19.52 -34.38
C SER A 76 -32.49 19.24 -32.87
N TYR A 77 -33.57 18.58 -32.45
CA TYR A 77 -33.71 18.07 -31.08
C TYR A 77 -32.85 16.82 -30.86
N ASP A 78 -32.79 15.91 -31.83
CA ASP A 78 -32.05 14.64 -31.70
C ASP A 78 -30.55 14.87 -31.54
N ASN A 79 -29.99 15.87 -32.23
CA ASN A 79 -28.58 16.24 -32.07
C ASN A 79 -28.31 16.86 -30.68
N ALA A 80 -29.27 17.60 -30.13
CA ALA A 80 -29.17 18.12 -28.77
C ALA A 80 -29.14 17.00 -27.73
N VAL A 81 -29.99 15.96 -27.89
CA VAL A 81 -30.01 14.77 -27.03
C VAL A 81 -28.66 14.05 -27.04
N ARG A 82 -28.12 13.76 -28.23
CA ARG A 82 -26.82 13.06 -28.36
C ARG A 82 -25.68 13.84 -27.72
N PHE A 83 -25.65 15.15 -27.94
CA PHE A 83 -24.61 16.01 -27.37
C PHE A 83 -24.66 16.04 -25.84
N VAL A 84 -25.86 16.16 -25.25
CA VAL A 84 -26.05 16.15 -23.79
C VAL A 84 -25.60 14.81 -23.19
N GLN A 85 -25.96 13.68 -23.80
CA GLN A 85 -25.53 12.36 -23.35
C GLN A 85 -24.00 12.21 -23.39
N GLN A 86 -23.38 12.52 -24.53
CA GLN A 86 -21.93 12.42 -24.69
C GLN A 86 -21.18 13.34 -23.71
N PHE A 87 -21.69 14.55 -23.46
CA PHE A 87 -21.09 15.48 -22.50
C PHE A 87 -21.18 14.94 -21.06
N MET A 88 -22.29 14.33 -20.68
CA MET A 88 -22.46 13.71 -19.36
C MET A 88 -21.54 12.50 -19.17
N ASP A 89 -21.41 11.64 -20.19
CA ASP A 89 -20.54 10.45 -20.14
C ASP A 89 -19.06 10.83 -19.94
N ILE A 90 -18.59 11.84 -20.69
CA ILE A 90 -17.20 12.33 -20.57
C ILE A 90 -16.96 12.94 -19.19
N LYS A 91 -17.94 13.70 -18.66
CA LYS A 91 -17.84 14.28 -17.32
C LYS A 91 -17.81 13.20 -16.23
N SER A 92 -18.68 12.19 -16.33
CA SER A 92 -18.75 11.06 -15.40
C SER A 92 -17.43 10.28 -15.36
N MET A 93 -16.84 9.98 -16.52
CA MET A 93 -15.56 9.28 -16.60
C MET A 93 -14.41 10.09 -15.98
N TYR A 94 -14.43 11.41 -16.19
CA TYR A 94 -13.45 12.30 -15.58
C TYR A 94 -13.57 12.35 -14.06
N ASP A 95 -14.80 12.49 -13.54
CA ASP A 95 -15.07 12.51 -12.11
C ASP A 95 -14.65 11.19 -11.45
N LEU A 96 -14.92 10.05 -12.12
CA LEU A 96 -14.46 8.73 -11.67
C LEU A 96 -12.93 8.66 -11.61
N LYS A 97 -12.24 9.07 -12.68
CA LYS A 97 -10.76 9.11 -12.71
C LYS A 97 -10.20 9.97 -11.56
N LYS A 98 -10.80 11.14 -11.33
CA LYS A 98 -10.38 12.03 -10.25
C LYS A 98 -10.56 11.38 -8.88
N ASN A 99 -11.71 10.78 -8.62
CA ASN A 99 -11.99 10.07 -7.37
C ASN A 99 -11.00 8.92 -7.12
N ILE A 100 -10.61 8.19 -8.18
CA ILE A 100 -9.59 7.15 -8.09
C ILE A 100 -8.23 7.75 -7.72
N MET A 101 -7.80 8.81 -8.42
CA MET A 101 -6.51 9.48 -8.14
C MET A 101 -6.44 10.04 -6.72
N ASP A 102 -7.51 10.69 -6.25
CA ASP A 102 -7.59 11.25 -4.89
C ASP A 102 -7.58 10.13 -3.84
N SER A 103 -8.16 8.97 -4.14
CA SER A 103 -8.14 7.80 -3.24
C SER A 103 -6.76 7.14 -3.18
N LEU A 104 -6.06 7.03 -4.32
CA LEU A 104 -4.71 6.51 -4.38
C LEU A 104 -3.73 7.36 -3.57
N GLU A 105 -3.84 8.69 -3.67
CA GLU A 105 -3.02 9.63 -2.90
C GLU A 105 -3.26 9.49 -1.39
N ARG A 106 -4.52 9.33 -0.97
CA ARG A 106 -4.84 9.06 0.44
C ARG A 106 -4.24 7.74 0.93
N GLN A 107 -4.37 6.67 0.14
CA GLN A 107 -3.80 5.36 0.51
C GLN A 107 -2.28 5.42 0.67
N ARG A 108 -1.59 6.17 -0.20
CA ARG A 108 -0.14 6.36 -0.08
C ARG A 108 0.25 7.04 1.24
N LYS A 109 -0.45 8.11 1.62
CA LYS A 109 -0.19 8.81 2.90
C LYS A 109 -0.44 7.92 4.11
N GLU A 110 -1.52 7.12 4.08
CA GLU A 110 -1.79 6.14 5.14
C GLU A 110 -0.67 5.08 5.23
N ALA A 111 -0.15 4.62 4.10
CA ALA A 111 0.96 3.68 4.08
C ALA A 111 2.25 4.29 4.66
N GLU A 112 2.56 5.55 4.33
CA GLU A 112 3.70 6.29 4.90
C GLU A 112 3.55 6.44 6.42
N HIS A 113 2.37 6.85 6.91
CA HIS A 113 2.09 6.96 8.35
C HIS A 113 2.17 5.62 9.09
N MET A 114 1.72 4.53 8.45
CA MET A 114 1.84 3.18 9.01
C MET A 114 3.31 2.75 9.13
N ALA A 115 4.14 3.06 8.13
CA ALA A 115 5.57 2.78 8.17
C ALA A 115 6.27 3.54 9.32
N GLU A 116 5.92 4.81 9.53
CA GLU A 116 6.43 5.62 10.65
C GLU A 116 6.03 5.02 12.00
N SER A 117 4.77 4.61 12.15
CA SER A 117 4.26 3.98 13.38
C SER A 117 4.98 2.66 13.69
N ILE A 118 5.27 1.84 12.67
CA ILE A 118 6.04 0.61 12.83
C ILE A 118 7.47 0.93 13.27
N SER A 119 8.12 1.93 12.65
CA SER A 119 9.45 2.38 13.05
C SER A 119 9.47 2.81 14.52
N GLU A 120 8.46 3.53 14.97
CA GLU A 120 8.37 3.95 16.37
C GLU A 120 8.22 2.76 17.34
N ILE A 121 7.41 1.75 16.98
CA ILE A 121 7.28 0.53 17.78
C ILE A 121 8.62 -0.21 17.86
N LEU A 122 9.33 -0.34 16.75
CA LEU A 122 10.64 -0.98 16.71
C LEU A 122 11.64 -0.22 17.58
N ASP A 123 11.75 1.10 17.43
CA ASP A 123 12.64 1.93 18.25
C ASP A 123 12.30 1.85 19.75
N ARG A 124 11.01 1.76 20.12
CA ARG A 124 10.58 1.57 21.50
C ARG A 124 10.92 0.17 22.01
N THR A 125 10.79 -0.85 21.16
CA THR A 125 11.08 -2.25 21.50
C THR A 125 12.59 -2.46 21.67
N GLU A 126 13.41 -1.90 20.78
CA GLU A 126 14.87 -1.93 20.88
C GLU A 126 15.35 -1.22 22.15
N ARG A 127 14.82 -0.03 22.44
CA ARG A 127 15.09 0.67 23.71
C ARG A 127 14.65 -0.15 24.91
N PHE A 128 13.47 -0.78 24.86
CA PHE A 128 12.97 -1.64 25.94
C PHE A 128 13.86 -2.87 26.17
N GLN A 129 14.34 -3.52 25.11
CA GLN A 129 15.31 -4.61 25.21
C GLN A 129 16.66 -4.13 25.76
N ALA A 130 17.14 -2.95 25.34
CA ALA A 130 18.36 -2.36 25.89
C ALA A 130 18.25 -2.03 27.39
N PHE A 131 17.07 -1.62 27.87
CA PHE A 131 16.82 -1.34 29.29
C PHE A 131 16.50 -2.59 30.12
N ASN A 132 16.13 -3.71 29.50
CA ASN A 132 15.81 -4.96 30.19
C ASN A 132 16.57 -6.16 29.59
N PRO A 133 17.91 -6.24 29.82
CA PRO A 133 18.79 -7.25 29.24
C PRO A 133 18.52 -8.70 29.71
N PHE A 134 17.48 -8.92 30.52
CA PHE A 134 17.12 -10.21 31.10
C PHE A 134 15.89 -10.87 30.47
N ILE A 135 15.33 -10.29 29.40
CA ILE A 135 14.29 -10.98 28.62
C ILE A 135 14.99 -12.03 27.74
N PRO A 136 14.84 -13.34 28.01
CA PRO A 136 15.46 -14.38 27.20
C PRO A 136 14.84 -14.44 25.81
N PHE A 137 15.68 -14.64 24.80
CA PHE A 137 15.25 -15.18 23.52
C PHE A 137 14.92 -16.67 23.66
N GLU A 138 13.99 -17.13 22.83
CA GLU A 138 13.53 -18.51 22.79
C GLU A 138 13.80 -19.12 21.42
N ILE A 139 14.30 -20.35 21.38
CA ILE A 139 14.40 -21.14 20.16
C ILE A 139 13.99 -22.60 20.42
N GLU A 140 13.15 -23.13 19.55
CA GLU A 140 12.76 -24.54 19.56
C GLU A 140 13.86 -25.39 18.90
N ILE A 141 14.21 -26.49 19.54
CA ILE A 141 15.13 -27.51 19.04
C ILE A 141 14.31 -28.53 18.24
N THR A 142 14.55 -28.62 16.94
CA THR A 142 13.83 -29.51 16.02
C THR A 142 14.76 -30.58 15.45
N ALA A 143 14.21 -31.65 14.86
CA ALA A 143 15.01 -32.69 14.20
C ALA A 143 15.99 -32.20 13.12
N LYS A 144 15.86 -30.95 12.65
CA LYS A 144 16.74 -30.36 11.64
C LYS A 144 18.12 -29.97 12.19
N THR A 145 18.26 -29.81 13.51
CA THR A 145 19.56 -29.42 14.06
C THR A 145 20.56 -30.58 13.98
N PRO A 146 21.81 -30.34 13.56
CA PRO A 146 22.83 -31.39 13.55
C PRO A 146 23.27 -31.78 14.97
N TYR A 147 22.93 -30.96 15.98
CA TYR A 147 23.38 -31.11 17.35
C TYR A 147 22.43 -31.87 18.27
N LEU A 148 21.45 -32.59 17.70
CA LEU A 148 20.57 -33.45 18.50
C LEU A 148 21.37 -34.46 19.31
N ASN A 149 20.94 -34.64 20.57
CA ASN A 149 21.53 -35.54 21.55
C ASN A 149 22.98 -35.22 21.93
N LEU A 150 23.46 -34.00 21.67
CA LEU A 150 24.72 -33.48 22.18
C LEU A 150 24.49 -32.60 23.41
N SER A 151 25.48 -32.56 24.30
CA SER A 151 25.46 -31.66 25.45
C SER A 151 25.78 -30.22 25.05
N ILE A 152 25.37 -29.26 25.87
CA ILE A 152 25.74 -27.84 25.72
C ILE A 152 27.28 -27.67 25.64
N SER A 153 28.03 -28.48 26.38
CA SER A 153 29.50 -28.47 26.37
C SER A 153 30.08 -29.01 25.06
N ASP A 154 29.53 -30.10 24.50
CA ASP A 154 30.03 -30.70 23.25
C ASP A 154 30.02 -29.72 22.09
N ILE A 155 28.96 -28.92 22.04
CA ILE A 155 28.72 -27.98 20.96
C ILE A 155 29.42 -26.65 21.21
N ASN A 156 30.07 -26.46 22.37
CA ASN A 156 30.70 -25.21 22.79
C ASN A 156 29.80 -23.98 22.52
N PHE A 157 28.51 -24.09 22.89
CA PHE A 157 27.47 -23.15 22.48
C PHE A 157 27.87 -21.69 22.69
N TRP A 158 28.32 -21.35 23.89
CA TRP A 158 28.70 -19.98 24.25
C TRP A 158 29.88 -19.47 23.42
N HIS A 159 30.85 -20.32 23.09
CA HIS A 159 32.03 -19.92 22.31
C HIS A 159 31.65 -19.49 20.89
N TYR A 160 30.71 -20.19 20.26
CA TYR A 160 30.29 -19.91 18.89
C TYR A 160 29.19 -18.85 18.77
N THR A 161 28.37 -18.70 19.80
CA THR A 161 27.18 -17.83 19.74
C THR A 161 27.30 -16.59 20.60
N THR A 162 28.22 -16.58 21.56
CA THR A 162 28.34 -15.60 22.67
C THR A 162 27.03 -15.39 23.44
N ALA A 163 26.10 -16.34 23.34
CA ALA A 163 24.83 -16.34 24.05
C ALA A 163 24.92 -17.22 25.31
N THR A 164 24.38 -16.72 26.41
CA THR A 164 24.30 -17.43 27.68
C THR A 164 22.97 -18.16 27.77
N ILE A 165 23.00 -19.46 28.00
CA ILE A 165 21.78 -20.26 28.18
C ILE A 165 21.27 -20.04 29.60
N LEU A 166 20.02 -19.59 29.70
CA LEU A 166 19.31 -19.34 30.94
C LEU A 166 18.47 -20.54 31.36
N GLY A 167 17.93 -21.30 30.40
CA GLY A 167 17.07 -22.44 30.69
C GLY A 167 16.76 -23.33 29.49
N VAL A 168 16.32 -24.55 29.75
CA VAL A 168 15.77 -25.49 28.76
C VAL A 168 14.44 -26.00 29.25
N ARG A 169 13.37 -25.79 28.47
CA ARG A 169 12.05 -26.34 28.74
C ARG A 169 11.85 -27.59 27.91
N ARG A 170 11.49 -28.70 28.56
CA ARG A 170 11.21 -29.99 27.94
C ARG A 170 9.81 -30.43 28.33
N GLY A 171 8.85 -30.26 27.42
CA GLY A 171 7.44 -30.43 27.73
C GLY A 171 7.00 -29.48 28.85
N GLU A 172 6.56 -30.03 29.97
CA GLU A 172 6.16 -29.27 31.17
C GLU A 172 7.33 -28.97 32.13
N MET A 173 8.48 -29.62 31.96
CA MET A 173 9.63 -29.45 32.86
C MET A 173 10.50 -28.27 32.43
N MET A 174 10.80 -27.37 33.37
CA MET A 174 11.69 -26.22 33.17
C MET A 174 13.01 -26.46 33.91
N MET A 175 14.12 -26.57 33.17
CA MET A 175 15.47 -26.59 33.74
C MET A 175 16.05 -25.18 33.68
N ILE A 176 16.24 -24.54 34.83
CA ILE A 176 16.89 -23.23 34.94
C ILE A 176 18.39 -23.45 35.14
N SER A 177 19.21 -22.67 34.44
CA SER A 177 20.69 -22.78 34.44
C SER A 177 21.15 -24.22 34.15
N PRO A 178 20.90 -24.73 32.94
CA PRO A 178 21.30 -26.08 32.57
C PRO A 178 22.82 -26.19 32.66
N GLY A 179 23.29 -27.23 33.35
CA GLY A 179 24.72 -27.52 33.45
C GLY A 179 25.34 -27.87 32.09
N PRO A 180 26.69 -27.94 32.00
CA PRO A 180 27.41 -28.21 30.75
C PRO A 180 27.01 -29.54 30.10
N TYR A 181 26.55 -30.50 30.89
CA TYR A 181 26.12 -31.84 30.44
C TYR A 181 24.66 -31.92 30.01
N ALA A 182 23.90 -30.82 30.05
CA ALA A 182 22.51 -30.85 29.60
C ALA A 182 22.46 -31.12 28.09
N VAL A 183 21.68 -32.12 27.71
CA VAL A 183 21.58 -32.62 26.34
C VAL A 183 20.41 -31.98 25.62
N LEU A 184 20.63 -31.52 24.38
CA LEU A 184 19.58 -31.01 23.50
C LEU A 184 18.74 -32.16 22.94
N CYS A 185 17.43 -32.12 23.22
CA CYS A 185 16.45 -33.06 22.69
C CYS A 185 15.50 -32.35 21.72
N GLU A 186 14.93 -33.11 20.79
CA GLU A 186 13.87 -32.61 19.92
C GLU A 186 12.64 -32.18 20.75
N GLY A 187 12.08 -31.02 20.44
CA GLY A 187 10.98 -30.40 21.15
C GLY A 187 11.41 -29.56 22.37
N ASP A 188 12.70 -29.49 22.69
CA ASP A 188 13.20 -28.60 23.74
C ASP A 188 13.04 -27.14 23.31
N ILE A 189 12.70 -26.26 24.26
CA ILE A 189 12.73 -24.80 24.09
C ILE A 189 13.89 -24.25 24.90
N LEU A 190 14.88 -23.72 24.18
CA LEU A 190 16.09 -23.15 24.73
C LEU A 190 15.89 -21.65 24.98
N TYR A 191 16.06 -21.24 26.24
CA TYR A 191 16.01 -19.85 26.69
C TYR A 191 17.45 -19.33 26.83
N TYR A 192 17.78 -18.24 26.15
CA TYR A 192 19.13 -17.67 26.16
C TYR A 192 19.12 -16.14 26.07
N CYS A 193 20.18 -15.49 26.55
CA CYS A 193 20.37 -14.04 26.41
C CYS A 193 21.76 -13.71 25.86
N GLY A 194 21.90 -12.54 25.26
CA GLY A 194 23.14 -12.07 24.65
C GLY A 194 22.97 -10.66 24.09
N ASP A 195 23.95 -10.21 23.30
CA ASP A 195 23.87 -8.94 22.57
C ASP A 195 22.77 -8.94 21.49
N THR A 196 22.56 -7.79 20.84
CA THR A 196 21.51 -7.56 19.84
C THR A 196 21.52 -8.57 18.68
N ASP A 197 22.69 -9.10 18.33
CA ASP A 197 22.88 -10.01 17.19
C ASP A 197 22.90 -11.50 17.61
N CYS A 198 22.78 -11.79 18.91
CA CYS A 198 22.91 -13.15 19.42
C CYS A 198 21.84 -14.10 18.85
N GLN A 199 20.64 -13.61 18.56
CA GLN A 199 19.56 -14.41 17.99
C GLN A 199 19.95 -14.97 16.61
N GLN A 200 20.57 -14.15 15.75
CA GLN A 200 21.01 -14.58 14.44
C GLN A 200 22.17 -15.57 14.53
N ARG A 201 23.14 -15.33 15.43
CA ARG A 201 24.27 -16.26 15.65
C ARG A 201 23.78 -17.61 16.15
N VAL A 202 22.89 -17.64 17.14
CA VAL A 202 22.30 -18.89 17.67
C VAL A 202 21.53 -19.65 16.58
N ARG A 203 20.74 -18.94 15.77
CA ARG A 203 20.00 -19.56 14.66
C ARG A 203 20.93 -20.17 13.62
N ASN A 204 21.94 -19.41 13.16
CA ASN A 204 22.92 -19.88 12.18
C ASN A 204 23.75 -21.04 12.73
N PHE A 205 24.06 -20.99 14.03
CA PHE A 205 24.80 -22.05 14.70
C PHE A 205 23.97 -23.33 14.79
N LEU A 206 22.75 -23.28 15.33
CA LEU A 206 21.89 -24.46 15.53
C LEU A 206 21.29 -25.00 14.23
N TYR A 207 21.11 -24.15 13.21
CA TYR A 207 20.51 -24.49 11.92
C TYR A 207 21.34 -23.94 10.75
N PRO A 208 22.58 -24.45 10.57
CA PRO A 208 23.45 -23.99 9.49
C PRO A 208 22.94 -24.47 8.12
N GLU A 209 23.13 -23.65 7.09
CA GLU A 209 22.84 -24.05 5.70
C GLU A 209 23.72 -25.22 5.24
N HIS A 210 24.96 -25.25 5.73
CA HIS A 210 25.93 -26.31 5.49
C HIS A 210 26.25 -26.99 6.82
N PRO A 211 25.59 -28.11 7.17
CA PRO A 211 25.84 -28.80 8.42
C PRO A 211 27.27 -29.35 8.47
N PRO A 212 27.90 -29.36 9.66
CA PRO A 212 29.22 -29.95 9.83
C PRO A 212 29.21 -31.44 9.45
N GLU A 213 30.34 -31.94 8.92
CA GLU A 213 30.46 -33.32 8.48
C GLU A 213 30.05 -34.31 9.58
N LYS A 214 29.29 -35.33 9.20
CA LYS A 214 28.75 -36.34 10.12
C LYS A 214 29.85 -37.02 10.96
N ALA A 215 31.05 -37.20 10.39
CA ALA A 215 32.21 -37.75 11.09
C ALA A 215 32.72 -36.88 12.26
N ILE A 216 32.56 -35.56 12.18
CA ILE A 216 32.94 -34.63 13.26
C ILE A 216 31.90 -34.69 14.38
N LEU A 217 30.61 -34.72 14.03
CA LEU A 217 29.53 -34.87 14.99
C LEU A 217 29.58 -36.22 15.70
N ASP A 218 29.90 -37.30 14.99
CA ASP A 218 30.02 -38.63 15.57
C ASP A 218 31.25 -38.78 16.49
N LYS A 219 32.35 -38.05 16.23
CA LYS A 219 33.48 -37.94 17.16
C LYS A 219 33.11 -37.20 18.45
N LEU A 220 32.32 -36.13 18.36
CA LEU A 220 31.79 -35.41 19.53
C LEU A 220 30.87 -36.32 20.36
N ARG A 221 30.02 -37.12 19.71
CA ARG A 221 29.16 -38.12 20.37
C ARG A 221 29.95 -39.25 21.05
N ALA A 222 31.08 -39.66 20.48
CA ALA A 222 31.91 -40.76 20.98
C ALA A 222 32.74 -40.37 22.21
N SER A 223 33.26 -39.13 22.26
CA SER A 223 34.10 -38.63 23.37
C SER A 223 33.39 -38.62 24.73
N HIS A 224 32.05 -38.70 24.76
CA HIS A 224 31.26 -38.76 25.99
C HIS A 224 30.99 -40.18 26.51
N ARG A 225 31.26 -41.24 25.74
CA ARG A 225 31.10 -42.62 26.23
C ARG A 225 32.27 -43.10 27.08
N ASP A 226 33.47 -42.55 26.87
CA ASP A 226 34.70 -42.97 27.57
C ASP A 226 34.95 -42.21 28.90
N GLY A 227 34.10 -41.25 29.28
CA GLY A 227 34.24 -40.46 30.51
C GLY A 227 33.42 -40.96 31.72
N LYS A 228 32.86 -42.17 31.65
CA LYS A 228 32.18 -42.85 32.77
C LYS A 228 32.94 -44.13 33.15
N GLU A 229 34.12 -43.97 33.73
CA GLU A 229 34.69 -44.90 34.72
C GLU A 229 35.02 -44.13 35.99
#